data_AF-A0A7C6YRY4-F1
#
_entry.id   AF-A0A7C6YRY4-F1
#
_cell.length_a   1.000
_cell.length_b   1.000
_cell.length_c   1.000
_cell.angle_alpha   90.00
_cell.angle_beta   90.00
_cell.angle_gamma   90.00
#
_symmetry.space_group_name_H-M   'P 1'
#
loop_
_entity.id
_entity.type
_entity.pdbx_description
1 polymer ?
#
loop_
_entity_poly.entity_id
_entity_poly.type
_entity_poly.pdbx_seq_one_letter_code
_entity_poly.pdbx_strand_id
1 'polypeptide(L)' 'QTYPVLVMGNSEESDLVYIGRTKFQAPEVDGLTYFGIPEKLPQSGDIINVRITQALEYDLAGEVEL' A
#
# COMPACT_ATOMS: atom_id res chain seq x y z
N GLN A 1 11.81 -3.15 -4.58
CA GLN A 1 11.90 -4.27 -3.61
C GLN A 1 10.49 -4.60 -3.15
N THR A 2 10.19 -5.85 -2.82
CA THR A 2 8.82 -6.29 -2.49
C THR A 2 8.64 -6.38 -0.98
N TYR A 3 7.56 -5.79 -0.46
CA TYR A 3 7.22 -5.82 0.96
C TYR A 3 5.78 -6.27 1.19
N PRO A 4 5.52 -6.97 2.31
CA PRO A 4 4.16 -7.20 2.77
C PRO A 4 3.55 -5.88 3.25
N VAL A 5 2.36 -5.57 2.75
CA VAL A 5 1.60 -4.36 3.06
C VAL A 5 0.26 -4.76 3.65
N LEU A 6 -0.04 -4.22 4.84
CA LEU A 6 -1.37 -4.32 5.46
C LEU A 6 -2.31 -3.35 4.76
N VAL A 7 -3.34 -3.88 4.12
CA VAL A 7 -4.36 -3.11 3.38
C VAL A 7 -5.26 -2.38 4.37
N MET A 8 -5.45 -1.08 4.16
CA MET A 8 -6.37 -0.25 4.95
C MET A 8 -7.66 0.06 4.18
N GLY A 9 -7.58 0.20 2.86
CA GLY A 9 -8.72 0.45 1.98
C GLY A 9 -8.32 1.25 0.74
N ASN A 10 -9.30 1.84 0.06
CA ASN A 10 -9.07 2.78 -1.02
C ASN A 10 -8.50 4.11 -0.49
N SER A 11 -7.71 4.78 -1.32
CA SER A 11 -7.29 6.17 -1.08
C SER A 11 -8.50 7.09 -1.13
N GLU A 12 -8.55 8.07 -0.23
CA GLU A 12 -9.56 9.13 -0.28
C GLU A 12 -9.45 10.00 -1.55
N GLU A 13 -8.27 10.01 -2.18
CA GLU A 13 -8.00 10.81 -3.38
C GLU A 13 -8.36 10.09 -4.69
N SER A 14 -8.49 8.75 -4.66
CA SER A 14 -8.80 7.97 -5.87
C SER A 14 -9.31 6.57 -5.55
N ASP A 15 -10.45 6.20 -6.16
CA ASP A 15 -10.99 4.83 -6.11
C ASP A 15 -10.07 3.80 -6.78
N LEU A 16 -9.13 4.25 -7.64
CA LEU A 16 -8.20 3.38 -8.37
C LEU A 16 -6.91 3.09 -7.61
N VAL A 17 -6.76 3.63 -6.40
CA VAL A 17 -5.55 3.51 -5.59
C VAL A 17 -5.95 2.97 -4.23
N TYR A 18 -5.17 2.01 -3.73
CA TYR A 18 -5.27 1.51 -2.37
C TYR A 18 -4.16 2.09 -1.51
N ILE A 19 -4.45 2.16 -0.21
CA ILE A 19 -3.51 2.55 0.83
C ILE A 19 -3.31 1.41 1.82
N GLY A 20 -2.10 1.36 2.36
CA GLY A 20 -1.73 0.44 3.41
C GLY A 20 -0.43 0.85 4.08
N ARG A 21 0.09 -0.04 4.93
CA ARG A 21 1.36 0.17 5.62
C ARG A 21 2.24 -1.07 5.58
N THR A 22 3.53 -0.86 5.39
CA THR A 22 4.52 -1.92 5.63
C THR A 22 4.74 -2.11 7.13
N LYS A 23 5.45 -3.18 7.52
CA LYS A 23 5.86 -3.40 8.92
C LYS A 23 6.76 -2.31 9.51
N PHE A 24 7.29 -1.42 8.67
CA PHE A 24 8.20 -0.34 9.08
C PHE A 24 7.49 0.99 9.29
N GLN A 25 6.19 1.08 8.97
CA GLN A 25 5.39 2.30 9.07
C GLN A 25 4.45 2.19 10.28
N ALA A 26 4.71 2.98 11.31
CA ALA A 26 3.85 3.15 12.47
C ALA A 26 2.56 3.90 12.11
N PRO A 27 1.41 3.52 12.70
CA PRO A 27 0.16 4.25 12.47
C PRO A 27 0.29 5.72 12.88
N GLU A 28 -0.32 6.61 12.08
CA GLU A 28 -0.48 8.06 12.31
C GLU A 28 0.81 8.89 12.33
N VAL A 29 1.98 8.26 12.48
CA VAL A 29 3.28 8.93 12.62
C VAL A 29 4.10 8.82 11.33
N ASP A 30 4.15 7.63 10.73
CA ASP A 30 4.87 7.41 9.47
C ASP A 30 3.93 7.56 8.27
N GLY A 31 4.50 7.75 7.07
CA GLY A 31 3.73 7.83 5.84
C GLY A 31 3.08 6.50 5.44
N LEU A 32 2.41 6.51 4.30
CA LEU A 32 1.63 5.38 3.79
C LEU A 32 2.33 4.68 2.62
N THR A 33 1.83 3.50 2.29
CA THR A 33 2.17 2.80 1.05
C THR A 33 0.96 2.80 0.13
N TYR A 34 1.14 3.39 -1.05
CA TYR A 34 0.14 3.46 -2.11
C TYR A 34 0.39 2.37 -3.14
N PHE A 35 -0.66 1.71 -3.59
CA PHE A 35 -0.56 0.69 -4.63
C PHE A 35 -1.81 0.64 -5.50
N GLY A 36 -1.65 0.24 -6.76
CA GLY A 36 -2.75 0.13 -7.72
C GLY A 36 -3.73 -1.01 -7.37
N ILE A 37 -4.89 -1.01 -8.04
CA ILE A 37 -5.89 -2.08 -7.90
C ILE A 37 -5.32 -3.43 -8.36
N PRO A 38 -5.26 -4.45 -7.49
CA PRO A 38 -4.96 -5.82 -7.91
C PRO A 38 -6.19 -6.50 -8.55
N GLU A 39 -5.95 -7.59 -9.29
CA GLU A 39 -7.02 -8.37 -9.94
C GLU A 39 -8.08 -8.88 -8.95
N LYS A 40 -7.66 -9.25 -7.74
CA LYS A 40 -8.56 -9.59 -6.63
C LYS A 40 -8.59 -8.42 -5.64
N LEU A 41 -9.74 -7.76 -5.53
CA LEU A 41 -9.95 -6.64 -4.60
C LEU A 41 -9.67 -7.09 -3.16
N PRO A 42 -8.67 -6.50 -2.48
CA PRO A 42 -8.34 -6.85 -1.11
C PRO A 42 -9.29 -6.16 -0.15
N GLN A 43 -9.50 -6.77 1.01
CA GLN A 43 -10.25 -6.19 2.12
C GLN A 43 -9.29 -5.51 3.11
N SER A 44 -9.84 -4.57 3.88
CA SER A 44 -9.09 -4.00 5.01
C SER A 44 -8.67 -5.11 5.98
N GLY A 45 -7.39 -5.13 6.36
CA GLY A 45 -6.80 -6.18 7.17
C GLY A 45 -6.06 -7.28 6.39
N ASP A 46 -6.26 -7.38 5.07
CA ASP A 46 -5.47 -8.28 4.24
C ASP A 46 -4.00 -7.85 4.19
N ILE A 47 -3.09 -8.82 3.99
CA ILE A 47 -1.67 -8.55 3.75
C ILE A 47 -1.34 -9.01 2.33
N ILE A 48 -0.83 -8.10 1.51
CA ILE A 48 -0.45 -8.37 0.13
C ILE A 48 1.01 -8.01 -0.12
N ASN A 49 1.61 -8.61 -1.15
CA ASN A 49 2.96 -8.25 -1.58
C ASN A 49 2.90 -7.07 -2.56
N VAL A 50 3.60 -6.00 -2.23
CA VAL A 50 3.71 -4.81 -3.09
C VAL A 50 5.16 -4.61 -3.46
N ARG A 51 5.44 -4.58 -4.77
CA ARG A 51 6.73 -4.19 -5.31
C ARG A 51 6.81 -2.66 -5.30
N ILE A 52 7.67 -2.13 -4.44
CA ILE A 52 7.91 -0.68 -4.37
C ILE A 52 8.70 -0.24 -5.60
N THR A 53 8.13 0.70 -6.33
CA THR A 53 8.69 1.30 -7.55
C THR A 53 9.14 2.74 -7.30
N GLN A 54 8.59 3.41 -6.29
CA GLN A 54 8.93 4.78 -5.90
C GLN A 54 8.95 4.93 -4.38
N ALA A 55 9.88 5.75 -3.91
CA ALA A 55 9.93 6.24 -2.54
C ALA A 55 9.92 7.77 -2.60
N LEU A 56 8.92 8.37 -1.96
CA LEU A 56 8.78 9.81 -1.75
C LEU A 56 9.33 10.15 -0.35
N GLU A 57 9.23 11.40 0.09
CA GLU A 57 9.84 11.82 1.38
C GLU A 57 9.37 10.98 2.56
N TYR A 58 8.06 10.66 2.63
CA TYR A 58 7.46 9.86 3.71
C TYR A 58 6.66 8.65 3.20
N ASP A 59 6.28 8.67 1.92
CA ASP A 59 5.40 7.67 1.33
C ASP A 59 6.13 6.71 0.40
N LEU A 60 5.55 5.53 0.25
CA LEU A 60 5.97 4.54 -0.73
C LEU A 60 4.87 4.40 -1.78
N ALA A 61 5.26 4.16 -3.03
CA ALA A 61 4.33 3.78 -4.08
C ALA A 61 4.84 2.54 -4.83
N GLY A 62 3.90 1.69 -5.23
CA GLY A 62 4.24 0.42 -5.85
C GLY A 62 3.09 -0.24 -6.60
N GLU A 63 3.37 -1.43 -7.08
CA GLU A 63 2.44 -2.29 -7.79
C GLU A 63 2.27 -3.61 -7.06
N VAL A 64 1.07 -4.18 -7.12
CA VAL A 64 0.82 -5.47 -6.47
C VAL A 64 1.52 -6.57 -7.27
N GLU A 65 2.27 -7.40 -6.56
CA GLU A 65 2.98 -8.56 -7.12
C GLU A 65 2.31 -9.83 -6.58
N LEU A 66 1.74 -10.63 -7.47
CA LEU A 66 1.04 -11.88 -7.13
C LEU A 66 2.02 -13.00 -6.75
#